data_AF-A0A6C1T0L4-F1
#
_entry.id   AF-A0A6C1T0L4-F1
#
_cell.length_a   1.000
_cell.length_b   1.000
_cell.length_c   1.000
_cell.angle_alpha   90.00
_cell.angle_beta   90.00
_cell.angle_gamma   90.00
#
_symmetry.space_group_name_H-M   'P 1'
#
loop_
_entity.id
_entity.type
_entity.pdbx_description
1 polymer ?
#
loop_
_entity_poly.entity_id
_entity_poly.type
_entity_poly.pdbx_seq_one_letter_code
_entity_poly.pdbx_strand_id
1 'polypeptide(L)'
;MGVSCLVCLRRGDAQSRAGMQALRLTLEGGPALHAQDSFHLKAATTLLTSSKCGLARKPMPTSCKKELRKFEKSLPISLLRTREVTTRLFKPFIDDHDLTMPQWRVLRALAEADALDAKALAERCVILPPSLTRIFRGLTQRGLIEQVPCTDARRHMVRLTPDGLALFEQVVQESEPTYRQLADAFGAERLDTLLDLLNELRDTVQQMQDDSPATAPEMRKIAGMR
;
A
#
# COMPACT_ATOMS: atom_id res chain seq x y z
N MET A 1 9.27 -18.15 20.94
CA MET A 1 8.00 -18.52 20.29
C MET A 1 7.67 -17.34 19.40
N GLY A 2 8.12 -17.40 18.14
CA GLY A 2 8.28 -16.24 17.27
C GLY A 2 7.24 -16.23 16.15
N VAL A 3 6.64 -15.08 15.96
CA VAL A 3 5.50 -14.82 15.07
C VAL A 3 5.96 -14.88 13.61
N SER A 4 5.52 -15.93 12.91
CA SER A 4 5.87 -16.15 11.51
C SER A 4 4.65 -16.53 10.70
N CYS A 5 4.07 -15.54 10.06
CA CYS A 5 2.72 -15.60 9.48
C CYS A 5 2.72 -15.78 7.95
N LEU A 6 3.87 -15.80 7.27
CA LEU A 6 3.91 -16.25 5.86
C LEU A 6 5.31 -16.72 5.41
N VAL A 7 6.40 -16.25 6.05
CA VAL A 7 7.78 -16.60 5.66
C VAL A 7 8.27 -17.94 6.26
N CYS A 8 7.70 -18.44 7.38
CA CYS A 8 8.12 -19.75 7.94
C CYS A 8 7.40 -20.99 7.38
N LEU A 9 6.44 -20.87 6.45
CA LEU A 9 5.85 -22.05 5.80
C LEU A 9 6.87 -22.92 5.03
N ARG A 10 8.12 -22.46 4.87
CA ARG A 10 9.23 -23.23 4.28
C ARG A 10 9.93 -24.24 5.20
N ARG A 11 9.64 -24.33 6.51
CA ARG A 11 10.35 -25.27 7.40
C ARG A 11 9.44 -25.90 8.47
N GLY A 12 8.65 -26.90 8.11
CA GLY A 12 7.97 -27.74 9.10
C GLY A 12 6.85 -28.64 8.55
N ASP A 13 7.21 -29.89 8.30
CA ASP A 13 6.40 -31.11 8.45
C ASP A 13 5.20 -31.39 7.53
N ALA A 14 5.51 -32.27 6.57
CA ALA A 14 4.61 -33.19 5.91
C ALA A 14 4.01 -34.23 6.88
N GLN A 15 3.11 -33.86 7.80
CA GLN A 15 2.29 -34.85 8.51
C GLN A 15 1.07 -34.23 9.21
N SER A 16 -0.06 -34.11 8.50
CA SER A 16 -1.41 -34.37 9.04
C SER A 16 -2.47 -34.21 7.94
N ARG A 17 -2.71 -35.28 7.21
CA ARG A 17 -3.96 -35.48 6.45
C ARG A 17 -4.96 -36.15 7.39
N ALA A 18 -5.78 -35.38 8.11
CA ALA A 18 -7.03 -35.86 8.72
C ALA A 18 -7.84 -34.69 9.31
N GLY A 19 -9.06 -34.49 8.80
CA GLY A 19 -10.04 -33.53 9.31
C GLY A 19 -9.96 -32.16 8.60
N MET A 20 -11.00 -31.56 8.05
CA MET A 20 -12.43 -31.79 8.20
C MET A 20 -13.13 -31.43 6.90
N GLN A 21 -13.86 -32.42 6.42
CA GLN A 21 -14.90 -32.33 5.44
C GLN A 21 -16.18 -31.87 6.17
N ALA A 22 -16.46 -30.56 6.23
CA ALA A 22 -17.80 -30.01 6.49
C ALA A 22 -17.74 -28.48 6.60
N LEU A 23 -18.10 -27.76 5.53
CA LEU A 23 -19.22 -26.80 5.55
C LEU A 23 -19.42 -26.27 4.12
N ARG A 24 -20.42 -26.81 3.45
CA ARG A 24 -20.97 -26.31 2.20
C ARG A 24 -22.36 -25.79 2.53
N LEU A 25 -22.76 -24.66 1.92
CA LEU A 25 -24.06 -23.96 2.05
C LEU A 25 -24.10 -23.04 3.29
N THR A 26 -24.31 -21.74 3.19
CA THR A 26 -25.37 -21.04 2.44
C THR A 26 -24.92 -19.72 1.79
N LEU A 27 -25.42 -19.50 0.57
CA LEU A 27 -25.52 -18.22 -0.12
C LEU A 27 -26.75 -17.41 0.34
N GLU A 28 -26.69 -16.11 0.05
CA GLU A 28 -27.77 -15.13 -0.19
C GLU A 28 -28.28 -14.26 0.97
N GLY A 29 -28.17 -12.95 0.77
CA GLY A 29 -28.83 -11.92 1.58
C GLY A 29 -28.10 -10.57 1.65
N GLY A 30 -28.12 -9.77 0.58
CA GLY A 30 -28.05 -8.29 0.70
C GLY A 30 -29.36 -7.75 1.31
N PRO A 31 -29.51 -6.43 1.62
CA PRO A 31 -29.01 -5.33 0.79
C PRO A 31 -28.53 -4.05 1.54
N ALA A 32 -28.26 -3.02 0.75
CA ALA A 32 -28.43 -1.58 1.01
C ALA A 32 -27.24 -0.77 1.58
N LEU A 33 -26.53 -0.16 0.61
CA LEU A 33 -26.09 1.23 0.56
C LEU A 33 -26.56 2.17 1.69
N HIS A 34 -25.60 2.85 2.32
CA HIS A 34 -25.76 4.26 2.69
C HIS A 34 -24.52 5.05 2.29
N ALA A 35 -24.75 6.05 1.44
CA ALA A 35 -23.81 7.06 0.99
C ALA A 35 -24.08 8.37 1.74
N GLN A 36 -23.03 8.94 2.33
CA GLN A 36 -22.87 10.31 2.87
C GLN A 36 -21.35 10.37 3.15
N ASP A 37 -20.53 11.22 2.52
CA ASP A 37 -20.59 12.66 2.56
C ASP A 37 -20.05 13.32 1.28
N SER A 38 -20.77 14.34 0.84
CA SER A 38 -20.40 15.25 -0.25
C SER A 38 -19.83 16.53 0.34
N PHE A 39 -18.62 16.92 -0.06
CA PHE A 39 -18.07 18.26 0.24
C PHE A 39 -17.91 19.07 -1.05
N HIS A 40 -18.80 20.06 -1.18
CA HIS A 40 -18.75 21.32 -1.93
C HIS A 40 -18.04 21.40 -3.30
N LEU A 41 -18.85 21.52 -4.35
CA LEU A 41 -18.54 22.41 -5.48
C LEU A 41 -19.79 23.21 -5.84
N LYS A 42 -19.82 24.50 -5.46
CA LYS A 42 -20.88 25.43 -5.85
C LYS A 42 -20.74 25.79 -7.32
N ALA A 43 -21.81 25.58 -8.07
CA ALA A 43 -21.98 26.05 -9.44
C ALA A 43 -22.12 27.58 -9.47
N ALA A 44 -21.36 28.24 -10.34
CA ALA A 44 -21.63 29.59 -10.80
C ALA A 44 -21.90 29.51 -12.31
N THR A 45 -23.18 29.42 -12.65
CA THR A 45 -23.68 29.54 -14.01
C THR A 45 -23.91 31.02 -14.28
N THR A 46 -23.04 31.63 -15.10
CA THR A 46 -23.35 32.90 -15.76
C THR A 46 -23.20 32.72 -17.26
N LEU A 47 -24.35 32.84 -17.94
CA LEU A 47 -24.50 32.90 -19.38
C LEU A 47 -23.81 34.16 -19.93
N LEU A 48 -22.88 33.99 -20.86
CA LEU A 48 -22.51 35.03 -21.84
C LEU A 48 -22.44 34.41 -23.23
N THR A 49 -23.55 34.58 -23.94
CA THR A 49 -23.66 35.05 -25.33
C THR A 49 -22.54 34.69 -26.30
N SER A 50 -22.86 33.78 -27.23
CA SER A 50 -22.61 33.86 -28.68
C SER A 50 -21.51 34.85 -29.12
N SER A 51 -20.30 34.33 -29.34
CA SER A 51 -19.37 34.87 -30.33
C SER A 51 -18.79 33.73 -31.13
N LYS A 52 -19.20 33.66 -32.41
CA LYS A 52 -18.63 32.79 -33.43
C LYS A 52 -17.17 33.17 -33.63
N CYS A 53 -16.25 32.48 -32.95
CA CYS A 53 -14.84 32.49 -33.31
C CYS A 53 -14.56 31.20 -34.09
N GLY A 54 -14.47 31.34 -35.41
CA GLY A 54 -14.07 30.28 -36.32
C GLY A 54 -12.60 29.94 -36.12
N LEU A 55 -12.30 29.11 -35.12
CA LEU A 55 -11.03 28.39 -35.04
C LEU A 55 -11.21 27.08 -35.79
N ALA A 56 -10.77 27.07 -37.04
CA ALA A 56 -10.54 25.84 -37.80
C ALA A 56 -9.71 24.90 -36.91
N ARG A 57 -10.32 23.82 -36.42
CA ARG A 57 -9.60 22.75 -35.75
C ARG A 57 -8.66 22.16 -36.80
N LYS A 58 -7.37 22.49 -36.75
CA LYS A 58 -6.34 21.71 -37.43
C LYS A 58 -6.59 20.25 -37.05
N PRO A 59 -6.72 19.31 -38.01
CA PRO A 59 -6.82 17.91 -37.67
C PRO A 59 -5.57 17.58 -36.85
N MET A 60 -5.77 17.11 -35.62
CA MET A 60 -4.69 16.55 -34.85
C MET A 60 -4.01 15.48 -35.71
N PRO A 61 -2.67 15.41 -35.75
CA PRO A 61 -2.00 14.41 -36.55
C PRO A 61 -2.50 13.02 -36.13
N THR A 62 -3.30 12.43 -37.00
CA THR A 62 -3.78 11.05 -36.93
C THR A 62 -2.62 10.13 -37.26
N SER A 63 -1.66 9.99 -36.35
CA SER A 63 -0.73 8.86 -36.31
C SER A 63 0.07 8.86 -35.00
N CYS A 64 -0.56 8.39 -33.94
CA CYS A 64 0.10 7.58 -32.92
C CYS A 64 -0.97 6.75 -32.21
N LYS A 65 -1.74 5.99 -32.97
CA LYS A 65 -2.54 4.90 -32.39
C LYS A 65 -1.59 3.74 -32.11
N LYS A 66 -0.62 3.93 -31.21
CA LYS A 66 -0.06 2.80 -30.45
C LYS A 66 -1.27 2.20 -29.76
N GLU A 67 -1.64 0.97 -30.09
CA GLU A 67 -2.75 0.28 -29.42
C GLU A 67 -2.53 0.39 -27.92
N LEU A 68 -3.29 1.27 -27.27
CA LEU A 68 -3.27 1.38 -25.82
C LEU A 68 -3.69 0.01 -25.30
N ARG A 69 -2.88 -0.58 -24.42
CA ARG A 69 -3.24 -1.84 -23.77
C ARG A 69 -4.66 -1.70 -23.24
N LYS A 70 -5.48 -2.75 -23.38
CA LYS A 70 -6.83 -2.79 -22.77
C LYS A 70 -6.72 -2.39 -21.29
N PHE A 71 -7.72 -1.67 -20.78
CA PHE A 71 -7.68 -1.11 -19.43
C PHE A 71 -7.35 -2.17 -18.35
N GLU A 72 -7.91 -3.37 -18.50
CA GLU A 72 -7.71 -4.53 -17.61
C GLU A 72 -6.32 -5.18 -17.75
N LYS A 73 -5.58 -4.85 -18.82
CA LYS A 73 -4.21 -5.31 -19.09
C LYS A 73 -3.17 -4.20 -18.88
N SER A 74 -3.55 -3.11 -18.23
CA SER A 74 -2.64 -2.05 -17.79
C SER A 74 -2.01 -2.42 -16.46
N LEU A 75 -0.68 -2.62 -16.44
CA LEU A 75 0.05 -3.06 -15.24
C LEU A 75 -0.20 -2.14 -14.02
N PRO A 76 -0.09 -0.79 -14.12
CA PRO A 76 -0.37 0.08 -12.97
C PRO A 76 -1.80 -0.03 -12.45
N ILE A 77 -2.77 -0.18 -13.35
CA ILE A 77 -4.18 -0.32 -12.97
C ILE A 77 -4.43 -1.65 -12.28
N SER A 78 -3.86 -2.75 -12.80
CA SER A 78 -3.98 -4.07 -12.18
C SER A 78 -3.36 -4.11 -10.79
N LEU A 79 -2.16 -3.54 -10.61
CA LEU A 79 -1.52 -3.45 -9.29
C LEU A 79 -2.34 -2.62 -8.29
N LEU A 80 -2.88 -1.47 -8.73
CA LEU A 80 -3.72 -0.62 -7.88
C LEU A 80 -4.99 -1.35 -7.44
N ARG A 81 -5.70 -1.99 -8.37
CA ARG A 81 -6.95 -2.72 -8.07
C ARG A 81 -6.69 -3.92 -7.17
N THR A 82 -5.62 -4.68 -7.42
CA THR A 82 -5.21 -5.80 -6.56
C THR A 82 -4.90 -5.30 -5.16
N ARG A 83 -4.11 -4.23 -5.00
CA ARG A 83 -3.84 -3.61 -3.71
C ARG A 83 -5.13 -3.24 -2.97
N GLU A 84 -6.10 -2.65 -3.66
CA GLU A 84 -7.34 -2.20 -3.04
C GLU A 84 -8.20 -3.36 -2.53
N VAL A 85 -8.32 -4.46 -3.30
CA VAL A 85 -9.07 -5.64 -2.84
C VAL A 85 -8.35 -6.39 -1.72
N THR A 86 -7.02 -6.51 -1.79
CA THR A 86 -6.26 -7.18 -0.72
C THR A 86 -6.21 -6.34 0.55
N THR A 87 -6.11 -5.01 0.45
CA THR A 87 -6.17 -4.12 1.62
C THR A 87 -7.51 -4.26 2.33
N ARG A 88 -8.62 -4.30 1.59
CA ARG A 88 -9.96 -4.49 2.17
C ARG A 88 -10.12 -5.80 2.92
N LEU A 89 -9.41 -6.85 2.49
CA LEU A 89 -9.43 -8.15 3.16
C LEU A 89 -8.83 -8.08 4.57
N PHE A 90 -7.76 -7.31 4.76
CA PHE A 90 -7.02 -7.25 6.04
C PHE A 90 -7.35 -6.03 6.90
N LYS A 91 -8.02 -5.02 6.33
CA LYS A 91 -8.36 -3.78 7.02
C LYS A 91 -9.14 -3.97 8.34
N PRO A 92 -10.11 -4.90 8.47
CA PRO A 92 -10.83 -5.08 9.73
C PRO A 92 -9.92 -5.35 10.92
N PHE A 93 -8.94 -6.27 10.78
CA PHE A 93 -7.97 -6.59 11.84
C PHE A 93 -7.06 -5.43 12.24
N ILE A 94 -7.04 -4.36 11.46
CA ILE A 94 -6.20 -3.19 11.72
C ILE A 94 -7.07 -2.10 12.36
N ASP A 95 -8.29 -1.93 11.86
CA ASP A 95 -9.26 -0.98 12.39
C ASP A 95 -9.72 -1.36 13.80
N ASP A 96 -9.87 -2.66 14.10
CA ASP A 96 -10.25 -3.17 15.43
C ASP A 96 -9.23 -2.81 16.53
N HIS A 97 -8.02 -2.40 16.14
CA HIS A 97 -6.92 -2.00 17.02
C HIS A 97 -6.62 -0.49 16.99
N ASP A 98 -7.55 0.30 16.48
CA ASP A 98 -7.42 1.75 16.28
C ASP A 98 -6.17 2.13 15.45
N LEU A 99 -5.74 1.24 14.55
CA LEU A 99 -4.59 1.49 13.68
C LEU A 99 -5.07 1.93 12.31
N THR A 100 -4.31 2.83 11.69
CA THR A 100 -4.44 3.12 10.26
C THR A 100 -3.52 2.20 9.45
N MET A 101 -3.84 1.98 8.18
CA MET A 101 -2.97 1.18 7.31
C MET A 101 -1.50 1.66 7.25
N PRO A 102 -1.21 2.97 7.19
CA PRO A 102 0.16 3.46 7.29
C PRO A 102 0.85 3.17 8.63
N GLN A 103 0.13 3.27 9.76
CA GLN A 103 0.66 2.92 11.08
C GLN A 103 0.98 1.42 11.16
N TRP A 104 0.08 0.57 10.68
CA TRP A 104 0.31 -0.87 10.61
C TRP A 104 1.58 -1.23 9.83
N ARG A 105 1.78 -0.61 8.64
CA ARG A 105 3.00 -0.85 7.84
C ARG A 105 4.28 -0.48 8.61
N VAL A 106 4.25 0.58 9.41
CA VAL A 106 5.39 0.97 10.26
C VAL A 106 5.64 -0.09 11.34
N LEU A 107 4.61 -0.54 12.06
CA LEU A 107 4.77 -1.58 13.09
C LEU A 107 5.30 -2.88 12.49
N ARG A 108 4.75 -3.32 11.35
CA ARG A 108 5.19 -4.52 10.63
C ARG A 108 6.65 -4.41 10.17
N ALA A 109 7.07 -3.26 9.65
CA ALA A 109 8.46 -3.06 9.22
C ALA A 109 9.44 -3.08 10.41
N LEU A 110 9.02 -2.56 11.57
CA LEU A 110 9.80 -2.58 12.81
C LEU A 110 9.77 -3.94 13.52
N ALA A 111 8.78 -4.79 13.29
CA ALA A 111 8.78 -6.16 13.83
C ALA A 111 9.85 -7.06 13.16
N GLU A 112 10.21 -6.74 11.91
CA GLU A 112 11.22 -7.48 11.14
C GLU A 112 12.67 -7.03 11.41
N ALA A 113 12.89 -5.93 12.14
CA ALA A 113 14.21 -5.34 12.35
C ALA A 113 14.35 -4.74 13.75
N ASP A 114 15.52 -4.86 14.38
CA ASP A 114 15.73 -4.35 15.75
C ASP A 114 15.45 -2.85 15.91
N ALA A 115 15.87 -2.04 14.92
CA ALA A 115 15.53 -0.63 14.82
C ALA A 115 15.71 -0.12 13.39
N LEU A 116 14.97 0.92 12.99
CA LEU A 116 15.10 1.55 11.67
C LEU A 116 15.13 3.08 11.79
N ASP A 117 15.87 3.74 10.87
CA ASP A 117 15.79 5.19 10.74
C ASP A 117 14.57 5.63 9.92
N ALA A 118 14.27 6.93 9.98
CA ALA A 118 13.12 7.51 9.29
C ALA A 118 13.19 7.36 7.77
N LYS A 119 14.40 7.34 7.18
CA LYS A 119 14.57 7.19 5.73
C LYS A 119 14.19 5.77 5.30
N ALA A 120 14.75 4.77 5.98
CA ALA A 120 14.43 3.36 5.74
C ALA A 120 12.93 3.09 5.93
N LEU A 121 12.30 3.67 6.95
CA LEU A 121 10.86 3.53 7.18
C LEU A 121 10.02 4.21 6.09
N ALA A 122 10.39 5.41 5.63
CA ALA A 122 9.70 6.10 4.55
C ALA A 122 9.70 5.27 3.26
N GLU A 123 10.86 4.70 2.90
CA GLU A 123 11.05 3.86 1.72
C GLU A 123 10.30 2.52 1.86
N ARG A 124 10.60 1.74 2.90
CA ARG A 124 9.98 0.41 3.12
C ARG A 124 8.47 0.48 3.27
N CYS A 125 7.98 1.50 3.96
CA CYS A 125 6.56 1.66 4.19
C CYS A 125 5.86 2.43 3.08
N VAL A 126 6.55 2.97 2.06
CA VAL A 126 5.94 3.84 1.03
C VAL A 126 5.11 4.95 1.69
N ILE A 127 5.77 5.75 2.53
CA ILE A 127 5.18 6.87 3.28
C ILE A 127 6.03 8.12 3.02
N LEU A 128 5.36 9.22 2.68
CA LEU A 128 6.03 10.51 2.52
C LEU A 128 6.58 11.02 3.86
N PRO A 129 7.78 11.62 3.90
CA PRO A 129 8.40 12.06 5.16
C PRO A 129 7.51 12.93 6.07
N PRO A 130 6.74 13.91 5.56
CA PRO A 130 5.84 14.71 6.42
C PRO A 130 4.75 13.87 7.12
N SER A 131 4.25 12.83 6.44
CA SER A 131 3.25 11.93 7.03
C SER A 131 3.88 11.00 8.06
N LEU A 132 5.12 10.55 7.81
CA LEU A 132 5.84 9.66 8.71
C LEU A 132 6.08 10.30 10.08
N THR A 133 6.45 11.59 10.12
CA THR A 133 6.60 12.33 11.38
C THR A 133 5.33 12.35 12.22
N ARG A 134 4.16 12.57 11.57
CA ARG A 134 2.86 12.52 12.25
C ARG A 134 2.54 11.12 12.77
N ILE A 135 2.83 10.08 11.97
CA ILE A 135 2.63 8.68 12.34
C ILE A 135 3.48 8.33 13.55
N PHE A 136 4.77 8.69 13.56
CA PHE A 136 5.66 8.43 14.69
C PHE A 136 5.15 9.08 15.95
N ARG A 137 4.78 10.36 15.90
CA ARG A 137 4.21 11.05 17.06
C ARG A 137 2.99 10.30 17.61
N GLY A 138 2.08 9.86 16.74
CA GLY A 138 0.89 9.12 17.17
C GLY A 138 1.21 7.75 17.79
N LEU A 139 2.14 7.00 17.20
CA LEU A 139 2.55 5.69 17.72
C LEU A 139 3.35 5.80 19.03
N THR A 140 4.22 6.81 19.16
CA THR A 140 4.95 7.10 20.41
C THR A 140 4.00 7.54 21.52
N GLN A 141 3.00 8.39 21.20
CA GLN A 141 1.98 8.79 22.18
C GLN A 141 1.15 7.61 22.70
N ARG A 142 0.95 6.58 21.86
CA ARG A 142 0.31 5.31 22.23
C ARG A 142 1.26 4.33 22.93
N GLY A 143 2.54 4.68 23.09
CA GLY A 143 3.53 3.79 23.69
C GLY A 143 3.92 2.58 22.83
N LEU A 144 3.64 2.59 21.52
CA LEU A 144 3.88 1.44 20.63
C LEU A 144 5.28 1.44 20.00
N ILE A 145 5.92 2.60 19.93
CA ILE A 145 7.28 2.75 19.41
C ILE A 145 8.09 3.68 20.31
N GLU A 146 9.39 3.49 20.33
CA GLU A 146 10.33 4.35 21.04
C GLU A 146 11.53 4.71 20.17
N GLN A 147 12.11 5.88 20.44
CA GLN A 147 13.37 6.29 19.83
C GLN A 147 14.54 5.69 20.59
N VAL A 148 15.54 5.21 19.85
CA VAL A 148 16.78 4.69 20.42
C VAL A 148 17.99 5.45 19.88
N PRO A 149 19.04 5.63 20.71
CA PRO A 149 20.27 6.29 20.28
C PRO A 149 20.93 5.54 19.11
N CYS A 150 21.53 6.31 18.20
CA CYS A 150 22.40 5.79 17.15
C CYS A 150 23.82 6.32 17.36
N THR A 151 24.81 5.58 16.87
CA THR A 151 26.21 6.02 16.85
C THR A 151 26.42 7.25 15.97
N ASP A 152 25.61 7.44 14.91
CA ASP A 152 25.50 8.71 14.20
C ASP A 152 24.49 9.59 14.92
N ALA A 153 24.96 10.58 15.67
CA ALA A 153 24.13 11.51 16.45
C ALA A 153 23.10 12.30 15.60
N ARG A 154 23.23 12.28 14.27
CA ARG A 154 22.29 12.92 13.33
C ARG A 154 21.13 12.00 12.93
N ARG A 155 21.16 10.72 13.30
CA ARG A 155 20.11 9.74 12.99
C ARG A 155 19.42 9.28 14.26
N HIS A 156 18.11 9.44 14.28
CA HIS A 156 17.27 8.82 15.29
C HIS A 156 16.75 7.50 14.73
N MET A 157 17.00 6.43 15.47
CA MET A 157 16.49 5.10 15.18
C MET A 157 15.21 4.90 15.98
N VAL A 158 14.28 4.11 15.44
CA VAL A 158 13.00 3.79 16.05
C VAL A 158 12.85 2.28 16.13
N ARG A 159 12.28 1.78 17.22
CA ARG A 159 11.93 0.37 17.40
C ARG A 159 10.55 0.20 18.04
N LEU A 160 10.04 -1.03 18.02
CA LEU A 160 8.86 -1.40 18.80
C LEU A 160 9.19 -1.38 20.30
N THR A 161 8.24 -0.92 21.10
CA THR A 161 8.21 -1.20 22.54
C THR A 161 7.68 -2.61 22.79
N PRO A 162 7.74 -3.14 24.03
CA PRO A 162 7.05 -4.39 24.38
C PRO A 162 5.55 -4.36 24.05
N ASP A 163 4.87 -3.25 24.32
CA ASP A 163 3.44 -3.08 24.01
C ASP A 163 3.19 -3.04 22.50
N GLY A 164 4.07 -2.38 21.75
CA GLY A 164 4.02 -2.36 20.28
C GLY A 164 4.21 -3.73 19.67
N LEU A 165 5.13 -4.53 20.23
CA LEU A 165 5.32 -5.91 19.82
C LEU A 165 4.10 -6.76 20.15
N ALA A 166 3.58 -6.71 21.38
CA ALA A 166 2.40 -7.45 21.77
C ALA A 166 1.18 -7.15 20.88
N LEU A 167 0.95 -5.87 20.56
CA LEU A 167 -0.11 -5.46 19.63
C LEU A 167 0.12 -6.04 18.22
N PHE A 168 1.35 -5.97 17.72
CA PHE A 168 1.69 -6.57 16.42
C PHE A 168 1.41 -8.07 16.40
N GLU A 169 1.85 -8.80 17.42
CA GLU A 169 1.63 -10.25 17.52
C GLU A 169 0.14 -10.58 17.56
N GLN A 170 -0.67 -9.79 18.29
CA GLN A 170 -2.12 -9.96 18.35
C GLN A 170 -2.78 -9.80 16.97
N VAL A 171 -2.49 -8.71 16.24
CA VAL A 171 -3.04 -8.48 14.89
C VAL A 171 -2.62 -9.59 13.92
N VAL A 172 -1.39 -10.10 14.05
CA VAL A 172 -0.94 -11.24 13.25
C VAL A 172 -1.73 -12.50 13.56
N GLN A 173 -1.94 -12.84 14.83
CA GLN A 173 -2.73 -14.02 15.21
C GLN A 173 -4.16 -13.93 14.70
N GLU A 174 -4.78 -12.75 14.77
CA GLU A 174 -6.15 -12.53 14.30
C GLU A 174 -6.28 -12.63 12.77
N SER A 175 -5.26 -12.20 12.03
CA SER A 175 -5.26 -12.24 10.56
C SER A 175 -4.80 -13.57 9.95
N GLU A 176 -4.12 -14.43 10.71
CA GLU A 176 -3.61 -15.74 10.27
C GLU A 176 -4.67 -16.65 9.60
N PRO A 177 -5.90 -16.81 10.12
CA PRO A 177 -6.93 -17.59 9.46
C PRO A 177 -7.27 -17.07 8.06
N THR A 178 -7.28 -15.74 7.87
CA THR A 178 -7.55 -15.12 6.57
C THR A 178 -6.41 -15.33 5.59
N TYR A 179 -5.15 -15.32 6.06
CA TYR A 179 -4.00 -15.72 5.23
C TYR A 179 -4.10 -17.17 4.77
N ARG A 180 -4.45 -18.09 5.67
CA ARG A 180 -4.66 -19.51 5.32
C ARG A 180 -5.79 -19.69 4.31
N GLN A 181 -6.94 -19.05 4.52
CA GLN A 181 -8.06 -19.09 3.57
C GLN A 181 -7.67 -18.55 2.18
N LEU A 182 -6.87 -17.47 2.13
CA LEU A 182 -6.36 -16.94 0.87
C LEU A 182 -5.41 -17.93 0.18
N ALA A 183 -4.48 -18.53 0.93
CA ALA A 183 -3.55 -19.52 0.42
C ALA A 183 -4.27 -20.78 -0.10
N ASP A 184 -5.30 -21.25 0.62
CA ASP A 184 -6.12 -22.40 0.22
C ASP A 184 -6.92 -22.12 -1.05
N ALA A 185 -7.51 -20.91 -1.17
CA ALA A 185 -8.34 -20.53 -2.31
C ALA A 185 -7.54 -20.16 -3.57
N PHE A 186 -6.40 -19.48 -3.43
CA PHE A 186 -5.57 -19.03 -4.55
C PHE A 186 -4.49 -20.06 -4.95
N GLY A 187 -4.05 -20.86 -3.98
CA GLY A 187 -2.92 -21.77 -4.05
C GLY A 187 -1.67 -21.17 -3.41
N ALA A 188 -1.13 -21.83 -2.37
CA ALA A 188 0.06 -21.37 -1.64
C ALA A 188 1.27 -21.16 -2.55
N GLU A 189 1.59 -22.11 -3.42
CA GLU A 189 2.71 -21.98 -4.38
C GLU A 189 2.53 -20.81 -5.36
N ARG A 190 1.29 -20.56 -5.79
CA ARG A 190 0.96 -19.44 -6.68
C ARG A 190 1.08 -18.11 -5.96
N LEU A 191 0.70 -18.07 -4.68
CA LEU A 191 0.86 -16.89 -3.83
C LEU A 191 2.34 -16.56 -3.62
N ASP A 192 3.16 -17.56 -3.31
CA ASP A 192 4.62 -17.40 -3.18
C ASP A 192 5.24 -16.91 -4.48
N THR A 193 4.91 -17.56 -5.60
CA THR A 193 5.39 -17.14 -6.93
C THR A 193 4.98 -15.70 -7.24
N LEU A 194 3.75 -15.30 -6.90
CA LEU A 194 3.29 -13.93 -7.10
C LEU A 194 4.11 -12.93 -6.28
N LEU A 195 4.40 -13.23 -5.02
CA LEU A 195 5.20 -12.36 -4.15
C LEU A 195 6.63 -12.21 -4.69
N ASP A 196 7.25 -13.30 -5.14
CA ASP A 196 8.57 -13.28 -5.76
C ASP A 196 8.59 -12.43 -7.03
N LEU A 197 7.62 -12.61 -7.93
CA LEU A 197 7.49 -11.82 -9.16
C LEU A 197 7.23 -10.33 -8.89
N LEU A 198 6.46 -10.00 -7.84
CA LEU A 198 6.22 -8.62 -7.44
C LEU A 198 7.50 -7.96 -6.90
N ASN A 199 8.34 -8.71 -6.19
CA ASN A 199 9.63 -8.23 -5.71
C ASN A 199 10.59 -8.01 -6.87
N GLU A 200 10.74 -9.00 -7.75
CA GLU A 200 11.59 -8.92 -8.94
C GLU A 200 11.19 -7.74 -9.85
N LEU A 201 9.89 -7.55 -10.09
CA LEU A 201 9.37 -6.43 -10.87
C LEU A 201 9.71 -5.09 -10.22
N ARG A 202 9.55 -4.95 -8.90
CA ARG A 202 9.86 -3.72 -8.18
C ARG A 202 11.35 -3.38 -8.29
N ASP A 203 12.21 -4.36 -8.06
CA ASP A 203 13.66 -4.18 -8.09
C ASP A 203 14.14 -3.83 -9.51
N THR A 204 13.58 -4.49 -10.53
CA THR A 204 13.83 -4.17 -11.95
C THR A 204 13.45 -2.72 -12.28
N VAL A 205 12.26 -2.27 -11.87
CA VAL A 205 11.79 -0.90 -12.15
C VAL A 205 12.61 0.14 -11.41
N GLN A 206 13.04 -0.14 -10.17
CA GLN A 206 13.90 0.76 -9.40
C GLN A 206 15.27 0.91 -10.07
N GLN A 207 15.88 -0.20 -10.48
CA GLN A 207 17.16 -0.19 -11.20
C GLN A 207 17.09 0.64 -12.49
N MET A 208 15.99 0.52 -13.25
CA MET A 208 15.77 1.34 -14.46
C MET A 208 15.69 2.85 -14.17
N GLN A 209 15.21 3.25 -12.99
CA GLN A 209 15.14 4.66 -12.59
C GLN A 209 16.50 5.18 -12.13
N ASP A 210 17.26 4.35 -11.43
CA ASP A 210 18.59 4.70 -10.90
C ASP A 210 19.65 4.76 -12.03
N ASP A 211 19.53 3.89 -13.04
CA ASP A 211 20.40 3.88 -14.23
C ASP A 211 20.03 4.95 -15.27
N SER A 212 18.84 5.55 -15.16
CA SER A 212 18.44 6.67 -16.01
C SER A 212 19.16 7.93 -15.51
N PRO A 213 20.13 8.51 -16.26
CA PRO A 213 20.74 9.76 -15.87
C PRO A 213 19.63 10.79 -15.69
N ALA A 214 19.60 11.46 -14.53
CA ALA A 214 18.56 12.39 -14.13
C ALA A 214 18.16 13.31 -15.28
N THR A 215 17.03 13.03 -15.92
CA THR A 215 16.41 13.94 -16.87
C THR A 215 15.60 14.94 -16.04
N ALA A 216 16.30 15.90 -15.44
CA ALA A 216 15.67 17.13 -14.98
C ALA A 216 15.55 18.08 -16.19
N PRO A 217 14.35 18.50 -16.61
CA PRO A 217 14.23 19.77 -17.31
C PRO A 217 14.30 20.87 -16.26
N GLU A 218 15.36 21.66 -16.30
CA GLU A 218 15.40 23.01 -15.73
C GLU A 218 14.20 23.82 -16.25
N MET A 219 13.15 23.94 -15.45
CA MET A 219 12.15 25.00 -15.60
C MET A 219 12.16 25.88 -14.35
N ARG A 220 13.31 26.51 -14.08
CA ARG A 220 13.41 27.72 -13.27
C ARG A 220 14.06 28.81 -14.10
N LYS A 221 13.23 29.63 -14.75
CA LYS A 221 13.36 31.10 -14.92
C LYS A 221 12.47 31.59 -16.07
N ILE A 222 11.17 31.76 -15.82
CA ILE A 222 10.39 32.87 -16.43
C ILE A 222 9.35 33.31 -15.40
N ALA A 223 9.73 34.24 -14.52
CA ALA A 223 8.82 35.17 -13.86
C ALA A 223 9.64 36.37 -13.36
N GLY A 224 10.15 37.12 -14.32
CA GLY A 224 10.57 38.50 -14.17
C GLY A 224 10.10 39.23 -15.42
N MET A 225 8.84 39.65 -15.44
CA MET A 225 8.30 40.73 -16.29
C MET A 225 6.80 40.92 -16.03
N ARG A 226 6.48 41.77 -15.05
CA ARG A 226 5.67 43.00 -15.17
C ARG A 226 5.31 43.49 -13.77
#